data_AF-A0A962XMS4-F1
#
_entry.id   AF-A0A962XMS4-F1
#
_cell.length_a   1.000
_cell.length_b   1.000
_cell.length_c   1.000
_cell.angle_alpha   90.00
_cell.angle_beta   90.00
_cell.angle_gamma   90.00
#
_symmetry.space_group_name_H-M   'P 1'
#
loop_
_entity.id
_entity.type
_entity.pdbx_description
1 polymer ?
#
loop_
_entity_poly.entity_id
_entity_poly.type
_entity_poly.pdbx_seq_one_letter_code
_entity_poly.pdbx_strand_id
1 'polypeptide(L)'
;MTRAPLPTFADEPVRATHHSRRVAIRPLKRNRHSTKHLAYELWCLQEDRRWAGQPVQNLSTLIRELRAQHPQLTDAAIDAGVALFLARLFEENRLQIARHRQRLLQWSGPSLTQRRVDVS
;
A
#
# COMPACT_ATOMS: atom_id res chain seq x y z
N MET A 1 15.76 -19.32 55.07
CA MET A 1 16.20 -19.02 53.70
C MET A 1 16.08 -20.30 52.89
N THR A 2 15.34 -20.28 51.77
CA THR A 2 15.60 -20.94 50.46
C THR A 2 14.29 -20.90 49.68
N ARG A 3 14.29 -20.14 48.58
CA ARG A 3 13.16 -19.83 47.70
C ARG A 3 12.75 -21.06 46.88
N ALA A 4 11.44 -21.19 46.65
CA ALA A 4 10.86 -22.12 45.68
C ALA A 4 11.35 -21.83 44.25
N PRO A 5 11.51 -22.86 43.39
CA PRO A 5 11.86 -22.67 41.99
C PRO A 5 10.69 -22.08 41.20
N LEU A 6 11.01 -21.12 40.32
CA LEU A 6 10.09 -20.48 39.38
C LEU A 6 9.54 -21.48 38.36
N PRO A 7 8.28 -21.35 37.90
CA PRO A 7 7.78 -22.12 36.77
C PRO A 7 8.48 -21.70 35.48
N THR A 8 9.11 -22.66 34.81
CA THR A 8 9.62 -22.54 33.45
C THR A 8 8.45 -22.35 32.50
N PHE A 9 8.26 -21.13 31.99
CA PHE A 9 7.43 -20.86 30.83
C PHE A 9 8.14 -21.43 29.60
N ALA A 10 7.95 -22.74 29.37
CA ALA A 10 8.31 -23.34 28.10
C ALA A 10 7.41 -22.72 27.02
N ASP A 11 8.05 -22.09 26.05
CA ASP A 11 7.46 -21.54 24.83
C ASP A 11 6.45 -22.52 24.22
N GLU A 12 5.16 -22.21 24.37
CA GLU A 12 4.16 -22.78 23.48
C GLU A 12 4.43 -22.23 22.07
N PRO A 13 4.49 -23.08 21.04
CA PRO A 13 4.55 -22.59 19.67
C PRO A 13 3.25 -21.85 19.40
N VAL A 14 3.34 -20.53 19.25
CA VAL A 14 2.26 -19.68 18.74
C VAL A 14 1.78 -20.36 17.46
N ARG A 15 0.59 -20.97 17.54
CA ARG A 15 -0.14 -21.47 16.39
C ARG A 15 -0.36 -20.27 15.48
N ALA A 16 0.57 -20.08 14.53
CA ALA A 16 0.39 -19.23 13.39
C ALA A 16 -0.79 -19.81 12.62
N THR A 17 -1.99 -19.33 12.92
CA THR A 17 -3.16 -19.51 12.08
C THR A 17 -2.82 -18.88 10.74
N HIS A 18 -2.27 -19.70 9.85
CA HIS A 18 -2.16 -19.46 8.42
C HIS A 18 -3.59 -19.25 7.88
N HIS A 19 -4.11 -18.04 8.01
CA HIS A 19 -5.13 -17.53 7.11
C HIS A 19 -4.45 -17.18 5.78
N SER A 20 -3.86 -18.21 5.14
CA SER A 20 -3.60 -18.20 3.70
C SER A 20 -4.95 -18.25 3.01
N ARG A 21 -5.64 -17.10 3.00
CA ARG A 21 -6.69 -16.86 2.03
C ARG A 21 -5.99 -16.67 0.69
N ARG A 22 -5.57 -17.78 0.08
CA ARG A 22 -5.24 -17.83 -1.34
C ARG A 22 -6.50 -17.37 -2.06
N VAL A 23 -6.55 -16.10 -2.43
CA VAL A 23 -7.52 -15.62 -3.41
C VAL A 23 -7.21 -16.45 -4.64
N ALA A 24 -8.09 -17.42 -4.92
CA ALA A 24 -8.03 -18.18 -6.14
C ALA A 24 -8.17 -17.16 -7.28
N ILE A 25 -7.05 -16.77 -7.87
CA ILE A 25 -7.01 -15.98 -9.10
C ILE A 25 -7.73 -16.86 -10.13
N ARG A 26 -9.00 -16.55 -10.38
CA ARG A 26 -9.81 -17.28 -11.36
C ARG A 26 -9.08 -17.18 -12.70
N PRO A 27 -8.85 -18.31 -13.41
CA PRO A 27 -8.23 -18.25 -14.73
C PRO A 27 -9.21 -17.59 -15.70
N LEU A 28 -9.01 -16.31 -15.94
CA LEU A 28 -9.74 -15.57 -16.97
C LEU A 28 -9.33 -16.13 -18.34
N LYS A 29 -10.31 -16.71 -19.03
CA LYS A 29 -10.23 -17.21 -20.41
C LYS A 29 -9.41 -16.27 -21.31
N ARG A 30 -8.39 -16.83 -21.94
CA ARG A 30 -7.65 -16.38 -23.15
C ARG A 30 -7.52 -14.86 -23.37
N ASN A 31 -6.40 -14.35 -22.88
CA ASN A 31 -5.33 -13.76 -23.72
C ASN A 31 -5.59 -12.42 -24.42
N ARG A 32 -5.96 -11.39 -23.65
CA ARG A 32 -5.47 -10.01 -23.83
C ARG A 32 -5.35 -9.36 -22.45
N HIS A 33 -4.20 -9.50 -21.80
CA HIS A 33 -3.91 -8.69 -20.61
C HIS A 33 -3.85 -7.23 -21.06
N SER A 34 -4.95 -6.50 -20.89
CA SER A 34 -4.95 -5.06 -21.16
C SER A 34 -3.99 -4.37 -20.21
N THR A 35 -3.36 -3.28 -20.63
CA THR A 35 -2.50 -2.45 -19.79
C THR A 35 -3.15 -2.09 -18.44
N LYS A 36 -4.47 -1.82 -18.47
CA LYS A 36 -5.27 -1.54 -17.26
C LYS A 36 -5.33 -2.72 -16.30
N HIS A 37 -5.42 -3.93 -16.84
CA HIS A 37 -5.48 -5.15 -16.04
C HIS A 37 -4.15 -5.42 -15.34
N LEU A 38 -3.02 -5.25 -16.04
CA LEU A 38 -1.69 -5.39 -15.43
C LEU A 38 -1.44 -4.34 -14.34
N ALA A 39 -1.85 -3.09 -14.58
CA ALA A 39 -1.79 -2.04 -13.56
C ALA A 39 -2.65 -2.36 -12.34
N TYR A 40 -3.82 -2.97 -12.55
CA TYR A 40 -4.70 -3.42 -11.48
C TYR A 40 -4.10 -4.59 -10.69
N GLU A 41 -3.49 -5.57 -11.35
CA GLU A 41 -2.80 -6.68 -10.67
C GLU A 41 -1.63 -6.18 -9.81
N LEU A 42 -0.83 -5.24 -10.31
CA LEU A 42 0.23 -4.59 -9.53
C LEU A 42 -0.34 -3.87 -8.30
N TRP A 43 -1.48 -3.19 -8.44
CA TRP A 43 -2.17 -2.56 -7.32
C TRP A 43 -2.66 -3.59 -6.30
N CYS A 44 -3.27 -4.69 -6.74
CA CYS A 44 -3.70 -5.78 -5.84
C CYS A 44 -2.53 -6.37 -5.05
N LEU A 45 -1.40 -6.66 -5.69
CA LEU A 45 -0.21 -7.17 -5.00
C LEU A 45 0.27 -6.23 -3.90
N GLN A 46 0.28 -4.92 -4.16
CA GLN A 46 0.66 -3.94 -3.16
C GLN A 46 -0.37 -3.81 -2.03
N GLU A 47 -1.67 -3.84 -2.37
CA GLU A 47 -2.74 -3.66 -1.39
C GLU A 47 -2.87 -4.89 -0.48
N ASP A 48 -2.68 -6.11 -0.99
CA ASP A 48 -2.64 -7.34 -0.18
C ASP A 48 -1.56 -7.26 0.90
N ARG A 49 -0.39 -6.70 0.58
CA ARG A 49 0.68 -6.46 1.57
C ARG A 49 0.27 -5.43 2.61
N ARG A 50 -0.38 -4.34 2.18
CA ARG A 50 -0.88 -3.30 3.08
C ARG A 50 -1.89 -3.88 4.07
N TRP A 51 -2.82 -4.71 3.60
CA TRP A 51 -3.77 -5.44 4.46
C TRP A 51 -3.08 -6.40 5.42
N ALA A 52 -1.97 -7.01 5.00
CA ALA A 52 -1.13 -7.86 5.85
C ALA A 52 -0.20 -7.07 6.80
N GLY A 53 -0.29 -5.74 6.85
CA GLY A 53 0.59 -4.89 7.67
C GLY A 53 2.06 -4.91 7.23
N GLN A 54 2.33 -5.36 6.01
CA GLN A 54 3.68 -5.43 5.45
C GLN A 54 4.08 -4.10 4.81
N PRO A 55 5.38 -3.78 4.79
CA PRO A 55 5.87 -2.58 4.11
C PRO A 55 5.60 -2.64 2.61
N VAL A 56 5.48 -1.46 2.01
CA VAL A 56 5.38 -1.27 0.56
C VAL A 56 6.58 -1.93 -0.11
N GLN A 57 6.31 -2.69 -1.18
CA GLN A 57 7.31 -3.50 -1.83
C GLN A 57 8.02 -2.71 -2.94
N ASN A 58 9.29 -3.03 -3.16
CA ASN A 58 10.05 -2.49 -4.29
C ASN A 58 9.41 -2.88 -5.62
N LEU A 59 9.32 -1.94 -6.55
CA LEU A 59 8.71 -2.13 -7.87
C LEU A 59 9.31 -3.32 -8.64
N SER A 60 10.64 -3.51 -8.57
CA SER A 60 11.32 -4.65 -9.20
C SER A 60 10.81 -6.00 -8.68
N THR A 61 10.41 -6.07 -7.41
CA THR A 61 9.88 -7.30 -6.83
C THR A 61 8.43 -7.52 -7.23
N LEU A 62 7.61 -6.47 -7.27
CA LEU A 62 6.24 -6.53 -7.81
C LEU A 62 6.23 -7.00 -9.27
N ILE A 63 7.14 -6.46 -10.10
CA ILE A 63 7.31 -6.89 -11.50
C ILE A 63 7.71 -8.38 -11.57
N ARG A 64 8.63 -8.81 -10.71
CA ARG A 64 9.05 -10.22 -10.65
C ARG A 64 7.88 -11.14 -10.27
N GLU A 65 7.06 -10.74 -9.31
CA GLU A 65 5.86 -11.49 -8.90
C GLU A 65 4.82 -11.52 -10.03
N LEU A 66 4.59 -10.40 -10.71
CA LEU A 66 3.71 -10.33 -11.88
C LEU A 66 4.19 -11.25 -13.01
N ARG A 67 5.50 -11.26 -13.32
CA ARG A 67 6.10 -12.18 -14.30
C ARG A 67 5.94 -13.64 -13.91
N ALA A 68 6.06 -13.96 -12.61
CA ALA A 68 5.86 -15.33 -12.12
C ALA A 68 4.40 -15.80 -12.29
N GLN A 69 3.44 -14.89 -12.17
CA GLN A 69 2.01 -15.18 -12.39
C GLN A 69 1.64 -15.24 -13.88
N HIS A 70 2.33 -14.47 -14.72
CA HIS A 70 2.06 -14.35 -16.15
C HIS A 70 3.34 -14.46 -17.00
N PRO A 71 3.91 -15.68 -17.13
CA PRO A 71 5.18 -15.89 -17.86
C PRO A 71 5.09 -15.55 -19.36
N GLN A 72 3.88 -15.49 -19.93
CA GLN A 72 3.62 -15.16 -21.33
C GLN A 72 3.62 -13.65 -21.65
N LEU A 73 3.74 -12.77 -20.65
CA LEU A 73 3.75 -11.33 -20.90
C LEU A 73 5.05 -10.88 -21.56
N THR A 74 4.91 -10.04 -22.58
CA THR A 74 6.06 -9.35 -23.16
C THR A 74 6.52 -8.20 -22.26
N ASP A 75 7.79 -7.86 -22.32
CA ASP A 75 8.35 -6.74 -21.55
C ASP A 75 7.61 -5.42 -21.84
N ALA A 76 7.28 -5.16 -23.11
CA ALA A 76 6.51 -3.99 -23.50
C ALA A 76 5.12 -3.92 -22.83
N ALA A 77 4.44 -5.06 -22.64
CA ALA A 77 3.15 -5.10 -21.95
C ALA A 77 3.31 -4.81 -20.45
N ILE A 78 4.34 -5.37 -19.82
CA ILE A 78 4.68 -5.13 -18.42
C ILE A 78 5.02 -3.66 -18.22
N ASP A 79 5.89 -3.08 -19.04
CA ASP A 79 6.29 -1.68 -18.95
C ASP A 79 5.10 -0.73 -19.09
N ALA A 80 4.19 -1.01 -20.03
CA ALA A 80 2.96 -0.24 -20.16
C ALA A 80 2.09 -0.33 -18.90
N GLY A 81 1.94 -1.53 -18.33
CA GLY A 81 1.17 -1.76 -17.10
C GLY A 81 1.78 -1.03 -15.90
N VAL A 82 3.11 -1.11 -15.77
CA VAL A 82 3.90 -0.43 -14.73
C VAL A 82 3.76 1.08 -14.86
N ALA A 83 3.89 1.64 -16.07
CA ALA A 83 3.74 3.07 -16.29
C ALA A 83 2.37 3.57 -15.85
N LEU A 84 1.31 2.84 -16.19
CA LEU A 84 -0.06 3.18 -15.78
C LEU A 84 -0.26 3.06 -14.27
N PHE A 85 0.29 2.02 -13.65
CA PHE A 85 0.27 1.83 -12.19
C PHE A 85 0.95 3.00 -11.47
N LEU A 86 2.16 3.37 -11.89
CA LEU A 86 2.90 4.48 -11.29
C LEU A 86 2.18 5.82 -11.49
N ALA A 87 1.63 6.08 -12.67
CA ALA A 87 0.87 7.30 -12.93
C ALA A 87 -0.30 7.47 -11.96
N ARG A 88 -1.02 6.38 -11.65
CA ARG A 88 -2.11 6.39 -10.67
C ARG A 88 -1.61 6.62 -9.26
N LEU A 89 -0.53 5.94 -8.85
CA LEU A 89 0.07 6.12 -7.52
C LEU A 89 0.54 7.57 -7.31
N PHE A 90 1.14 8.19 -8.32
CA PHE A 90 1.54 9.60 -8.25
C PHE A 90 0.33 10.54 -8.12
N GLU A 91 -0.72 10.31 -8.90
CA GLU A 91 -1.94 11.13 -8.82
C GLU A 91 -2.60 11.05 -7.43
N GLU A 92 -2.72 9.85 -6.87
CA GLU A 92 -3.24 9.66 -5.52
C GLU A 92 -2.40 10.39 -4.47
N ASN A 93 -1.07 10.29 -4.55
CA ASN A 93 -0.16 11.00 -3.67
C ASN A 93 -0.31 12.52 -3.78
N ARG A 94 -0.42 13.06 -5.01
CA ARG A 94 -0.64 14.49 -5.23
C ARG A 94 -1.93 14.97 -4.58
N LEU A 95 -3.02 14.21 -4.74
CA LEU A 95 -4.32 14.53 -4.12
C LEU A 95 -4.24 14.47 -2.59
N GLN A 96 -3.55 13.49 -2.01
CA GLN A 96 -3.37 13.40 -0.57
C GLN A 96 -2.58 14.59 0.00
N ILE A 97 -1.48 14.98 -0.66
CA ILE A 97 -0.68 16.15 -0.27
C ILE A 97 -1.52 17.43 -0.36
N ALA A 98 -2.28 17.61 -1.44
CA ALA A 98 -3.16 18.77 -1.61
C ALA A 98 -4.21 18.86 -0.49
N ARG A 99 -4.88 17.73 -0.17
CA ARG A 99 -5.84 17.65 0.94
C ARG A 99 -5.20 17.92 2.30
N HIS A 100 -3.97 17.48 2.50
CA HIS A 100 -3.24 17.76 3.74
C HIS A 100 -2.90 19.25 3.86
N ARG A 101 -2.40 19.87 2.79
CA ARG A 101 -2.13 21.32 2.74
C ARG A 101 -3.38 22.16 2.99
N GLN A 102 -4.51 21.80 2.37
CA GLN A 102 -5.79 22.47 2.61
C GLN A 102 -6.22 22.38 4.07
N ARG A 103 -6.07 21.20 4.70
CA ARG A 103 -6.37 21.01 6.13
C ARG A 103 -5.48 21.90 7.01
N LEU A 104 -4.18 21.97 6.73
CA LEU A 104 -3.26 22.84 7.47
C LEU A 104 -3.66 24.32 7.35
N LEU A 105 -3.98 24.80 6.15
CA LEU A 105 -4.41 26.19 5.94
C LEU A 105 -5.73 26.53 6.66
N GLN A 106 -6.65 25.57 6.78
CA GLN A 106 -7.90 25.76 7.53
C GLN A 106 -7.68 25.80 9.05
N TRP A 107 -6.68 25.08 9.54
CA TRP A 107 -6.34 25.06 10.97
C TRP A 107 -5.48 26.26 11.36
N SER A 108 -4.73 26.83 10.41
CA SER A 108 -4.13 28.16 10.48
C SER A 108 -5.21 29.24 10.29
N GLY A 109 -6.19 29.32 11.19
CA GLY A 109 -7.17 30.40 11.19
C GLY A 109 -6.50 31.78 11.26
N PRO A 110 -7.20 32.86 10.84
CA PRO A 110 -6.64 34.21 10.82
C PRO A 110 -6.24 34.59 12.25
N SER A 111 -4.93 34.67 12.50
CA SER A 111 -4.42 35.22 13.74
C SER A 111 -4.93 36.65 13.90
N LEU A 112 -5.60 36.88 15.03
CA LEU A 112 -6.04 38.14 15.60
C LEU A 112 -5.01 39.29 15.40
N THR A 113 -5.08 40.02 14.30
CA THR A 113 -4.37 41.30 14.16
C THR A 113 -5.15 42.25 13.27
N GLN A 114 -6.23 42.81 13.81
CA GLN A 114 -6.58 44.21 13.58
C GLN A 114 -7.47 44.68 14.73
N ARG A 115 -6.87 44.83 15.93
CA ARG A 115 -7.29 45.91 16.82
C ARG A 115 -7.05 47.19 16.03
N ARG A 116 -8.11 47.73 15.40
CA ARG A 116 -8.15 49.15 15.07
C ARG A 116 -7.91 49.87 16.39
N VAL A 117 -6.76 50.52 16.47
CA VAL A 117 -6.51 51.53 17.49
C VAL A 117 -7.40 52.70 17.06
N ASP A 118 -8.54 52.85 17.71
CA ASP A 118 -9.22 54.14 17.75
C ASP A 118 -8.26 55.09 18.48
N VAL A 119 -7.67 56.00 17.73
CA VAL A 119 -7.06 57.21 18.28
C VAL A 119 -7.96 58.36 17.86
N SER A 120 -8.38 59.09 18.89
CA SER A 120 -9.31 60.21 18.92
C SER A 120 -8.89 61.42 18.09
#